data_AF-A0AAN8FET6-F1
#
_entry.id   AF-A0AAN8FET6-F1
#
_cell.length_a   1.000
_cell.length_b   1.000
_cell.length_c   1.000
_cell.angle_alpha   90.00
_cell.angle_beta   90.00
_cell.angle_gamma   90.00
#
_symmetry.space_group_name_H-M   'P 1'
#
loop_
_entity.id
_entity.type
_entity.pdbx_description
1 polymer ?
#
loop_
_entity_poly.entity_id
_entity_poly.type
_entity_poly.pdbx_seq_one_letter_code
_entity_poly.pdbx_strand_id
1 'polypeptide(L)'
;MEFAMKFLSLIFALIVAVNLAQIDRHLNDDRAQLPRNLQETMKDLRNFSKSGECPKQCSKKGFSKPPLVILSMDGFARDYLDRYTLQSLSFISTCGATAERVYPPFPSKTFPSHYTMVTGLYPESHGI
;
A
#
# COMPACT_ATOMS: atom_id res chain seq x y z
N MET A 1 -17.07 47.84 -12.71
CA MET A 1 -16.26 46.92 -11.88
C MET A 1 -16.98 45.63 -11.51
N GLU A 2 -18.31 45.62 -11.38
CA GLU A 2 -19.10 44.40 -11.09
C GLU A 2 -18.93 43.25 -12.11
N PHE A 3 -18.76 43.58 -13.39
CA PHE A 3 -18.66 42.59 -14.47
C PHE A 3 -17.36 41.76 -14.39
N ALA A 4 -16.24 42.38 -14.03
CA ALA A 4 -14.95 41.70 -13.90
C ALA A 4 -14.92 40.72 -12.72
N MET A 5 -15.61 41.07 -11.62
CA MET A 5 -15.69 40.21 -10.43
C MET A 5 -16.60 39.00 -10.65
N LYS A 6 -17.67 39.15 -11.44
CA LYS A 6 -18.51 38.02 -11.89
C LYS A 6 -17.75 37.08 -12.84
N PHE A 7 -16.91 37.62 -13.73
CA PHE A 7 -16.08 36.82 -14.62
C PHE A 7 -15.02 36.00 -13.88
N LEU A 8 -14.36 36.58 -12.88
CA LEU A 8 -13.38 35.84 -12.06
C LEU A 8 -14.04 34.70 -11.25
N SER A 9 -15.23 34.93 -10.72
CA SER A 9 -15.99 33.91 -9.98
C SER A 9 -16.41 32.74 -10.89
N LEU A 10 -16.85 33.04 -12.12
CA LEU A 10 -17.19 32.02 -13.12
C LEU A 10 -15.97 31.21 -13.56
N ILE A 11 -14.82 31.86 -13.76
CA ILE A 11 -13.56 31.17 -14.09
C ILE A 11 -13.13 30.26 -12.93
N PHE A 12 -13.20 30.73 -11.69
CA PHE A 12 -12.87 29.92 -10.52
C PHE A 12 -13.81 28.72 -10.37
N ALA A 13 -15.12 28.92 -10.55
CA ALA A 13 -16.10 27.84 -10.53
C ALA A 13 -15.85 26.80 -11.64
N LEU A 14 -15.47 27.23 -12.86
CA LEU A 14 -15.10 26.34 -13.95
C LEU A 14 -13.84 25.53 -13.65
N ILE A 15 -12.80 26.16 -13.09
CA ILE A 15 -11.56 25.47 -12.71
C ILE A 15 -11.83 24.43 -11.61
N VAL A 16 -12.65 24.76 -10.60
CA VAL A 16 -13.03 23.82 -9.55
C VAL A 16 -13.86 22.66 -10.12
N ALA A 17 -14.82 22.94 -11.01
CA ALA A 17 -15.66 21.91 -11.63
C ALA A 17 -14.85 20.96 -12.53
N VAL A 18 -13.91 21.49 -13.32
CA VAL A 18 -13.01 20.68 -14.17
C VAL A 18 -12.11 19.79 -13.32
N ASN A 19 -11.55 20.31 -12.22
CA ASN A 19 -10.74 19.51 -11.30
C ASN A 19 -11.55 18.40 -10.62
N LEU A 20 -12.76 18.69 -10.13
CA LEU A 20 -13.64 17.69 -9.53
C LEU A 20 -14.04 16.60 -10.52
N ALA A 21 -14.36 16.96 -11.77
CA ALA A 21 -14.69 15.99 -12.82
C ALA A 21 -13.47 15.14 -13.26
N GLN A 22 -12.25 15.68 -13.16
CA GLN A 22 -11.02 14.94 -13.44
C GLN A 22 -10.69 13.95 -12.31
N ILE A 23 -10.91 14.36 -11.05
CA ILE A 23 -10.74 13.51 -9.86
C ILE A 23 -11.77 12.37 -9.85
N ASP A 24 -13.04 12.66 -10.19
CA ASP A 24 -14.11 11.66 -10.21
C ASP A 24 -13.90 10.61 -11.30
N ARG A 25 -13.33 11.00 -12.47
CA ARG A 25 -12.95 10.03 -13.52
C ARG A 25 -11.82 9.10 -13.10
N HIS A 26 -10.85 9.56 -12.32
CA HIS A 26 -9.79 8.70 -11.80
C HIS A 26 -10.32 7.73 -10.73
N LEU A 27 -11.22 8.19 -9.85
CA LEU A 27 -11.86 7.36 -8.82
C LEU A 27 -12.81 6.30 -9.40
N ASN A 28 -13.47 6.57 -10.52
CA ASN A 28 -14.42 5.64 -11.12
C ASN A 28 -13.73 4.47 -11.86
N ASP A 29 -12.51 4.67 -12.37
CA ASP A 29 -11.68 3.60 -12.96
C ASP A 29 -11.16 2.65 -11.85
N ASP A 30 -10.80 3.19 -10.68
CA ASP A 30 -10.42 2.39 -9.50
C ASP A 30 -11.61 1.60 -8.91
N ARG A 31 -12.84 2.09 -9.07
CA ARG A 31 -14.06 1.42 -8.59
C ARG A 31 -14.40 0.15 -9.38
N ALA A 32 -13.92 0.02 -10.61
CA ALA A 32 -14.11 -1.17 -11.45
C ALA A 32 -13.22 -2.35 -11.03
N GLN A 33 -12.20 -2.11 -10.20
CA GLN A 33 -11.15 -3.08 -9.84
C GLN A 33 -11.20 -3.51 -8.36
N LEU A 34 -12.10 -2.92 -7.56
CA LEU A 34 -12.32 -3.25 -6.14
C LEU A 34 -13.16 -4.54 -6.03
N PRO A 35 -12.72 -5.55 -5.25
CA PRO A 35 -13.45 -6.80 -5.15
C PRO A 35 -14.87 -6.53 -4.65
N ARG A 36 -15.85 -7.05 -5.39
CA ARG A 36 -17.24 -7.11 -4.95
C ARG A 36 -17.27 -8.00 -3.70
N ASN A 37 -17.45 -7.35 -2.56
CA ASN A 37 -17.55 -7.90 -1.21
C ASN A 37 -16.22 -8.38 -0.55
N LEU A 38 -16.04 -7.97 0.70
CA LEU A 38 -14.90 -8.34 1.55
C LEU A 38 -14.95 -9.81 1.98
N GLN A 39 -16.15 -10.40 2.08
CA GLN A 39 -16.35 -11.76 2.59
C GLN A 39 -15.84 -12.85 1.63
N GLU A 40 -15.92 -12.63 0.34
CA GLU A 40 -15.52 -13.52 -0.75
C GLU A 40 -13.99 -13.50 -0.88
N THR A 41 -13.39 -12.32 -0.81
CA THR A 41 -11.93 -12.18 -0.65
C THR A 41 -11.43 -12.92 0.60
N MET A 42 -12.13 -12.79 1.73
CA MET A 42 -11.77 -13.50 2.96
C MET A 42 -11.98 -15.01 2.87
N LYS A 43 -12.96 -15.50 2.09
CA LYS A 43 -13.17 -16.94 1.84
C LYS A 43 -12.05 -17.49 0.95
N ASP A 44 -11.68 -16.77 -0.10
CA ASP A 44 -10.61 -17.17 -0.99
C ASP A 44 -9.27 -17.22 -0.25
N LEU A 45 -8.93 -16.20 0.54
CA LEU A 45 -7.72 -16.21 1.38
C LEU A 45 -7.71 -17.38 2.39
N ARG A 46 -8.87 -17.73 2.95
CA ARG A 46 -9.01 -18.83 3.90
C ARG A 46 -8.85 -20.20 3.21
N ASN A 47 -9.35 -20.32 1.98
CA ASN A 47 -9.17 -21.53 1.16
C ASN A 47 -7.73 -21.65 0.66
N PHE A 48 -7.08 -20.52 0.36
CA PHE A 48 -5.69 -20.45 -0.06
C PHE A 48 -4.72 -20.85 1.05
N SER A 49 -4.98 -20.41 2.29
CA SER A 49 -4.25 -20.85 3.48
C SER A 49 -4.37 -22.37 3.72
N LYS A 50 -5.47 -23.00 3.29
CA LYS A 50 -5.73 -24.43 3.50
C LYS A 50 -5.11 -25.35 2.45
N SER A 51 -4.86 -24.90 1.23
CA SER A 51 -4.34 -25.76 0.16
C SER A 51 -2.85 -26.07 0.32
N GLY A 52 -2.10 -25.27 1.09
CA GLY A 52 -0.64 -25.46 1.26
C GLY A 52 0.18 -25.25 -0.02
N GLU A 53 -0.46 -24.85 -1.11
CA GLU A 53 0.17 -24.62 -2.40
C GLU A 53 0.49 -23.14 -2.59
N CYS A 54 1.74 -22.85 -2.92
CA CYS A 54 2.19 -21.48 -3.16
C CYS A 54 1.80 -20.99 -4.56
N PRO A 55 1.20 -19.78 -4.68
CA PRO A 55 0.78 -19.22 -5.97
C PRO A 55 2.01 -18.95 -6.82
N LYS A 56 2.02 -19.48 -8.04
CA LYS A 56 3.13 -19.27 -8.99
C LYS A 56 2.93 -18.07 -9.91
N GLN A 57 1.72 -17.50 -9.99
CA GLN A 57 1.43 -16.45 -10.95
C GLN A 57 0.40 -15.42 -10.45
N CYS A 58 0.78 -14.14 -10.49
CA CYS A 58 -0.17 -13.03 -10.36
C CYS A 58 -0.79 -12.73 -11.73
N SER A 59 -1.97 -13.31 -12.02
CA SER A 59 -2.66 -13.13 -13.30
C SER A 59 -3.93 -12.29 -13.16
N LYS A 60 -3.84 -11.08 -12.59
CA LYS A 60 -4.97 -10.15 -12.56
C LYS A 60 -5.05 -9.37 -13.89
N LYS A 61 -6.15 -9.55 -14.64
CA LYS A 61 -6.42 -8.80 -15.88
C LYS A 61 -6.44 -7.29 -15.57
N GLY A 62 -5.80 -6.49 -16.43
CA GLY A 62 -5.72 -5.02 -16.29
C GLY A 62 -4.43 -4.48 -15.66
N PHE A 63 -3.58 -5.33 -15.09
CA PHE A 63 -2.24 -4.92 -14.61
C PHE A 63 -1.15 -5.52 -15.50
N SER A 64 -0.44 -4.68 -16.27
CA SER A 64 0.68 -5.11 -17.11
C SER A 64 1.96 -5.37 -16.30
N LYS A 65 2.08 -4.76 -15.12
CA LYS A 65 3.17 -4.97 -14.15
C LYS A 65 2.58 -5.27 -12.78
N PRO A 66 3.21 -6.15 -11.96
CA PRO A 66 2.78 -6.38 -10.59
C PRO A 66 2.88 -5.08 -9.77
N PRO A 67 1.80 -4.66 -9.07
CA PRO A 67 1.87 -3.52 -8.17
C PRO A 67 2.74 -3.84 -6.95
N LEU A 68 3.53 -2.88 -6.50
CA LEU A 68 4.33 -3.00 -5.28
C LEU A 68 3.55 -2.41 -4.10
N VAL A 69 3.35 -3.22 -3.06
CA VAL A 69 2.77 -2.79 -1.78
C VAL A 69 3.82 -2.96 -0.70
N ILE A 70 4.16 -1.87 -0.01
CA ILE A 70 5.05 -1.90 1.14
C ILE A 70 4.19 -1.81 2.39
N LEU A 71 4.23 -2.86 3.20
CA LEU A 71 3.54 -2.94 4.49
C LEU A 71 4.59 -2.85 5.61
N SER A 72 4.55 -1.78 6.39
CA SER A 72 5.38 -1.65 7.59
C SER A 72 4.53 -1.92 8.83
N MET A 73 5.04 -2.77 9.73
CA MET A 73 4.46 -3.03 11.04
C MET A 73 5.41 -2.47 12.10
N ASP A 74 5.10 -1.29 12.64
CA ASP A 74 5.99 -0.60 13.58
C ASP A 74 6.19 -1.41 14.88
N GLY A 75 7.42 -1.47 15.36
CA GLY A 75 7.78 -2.25 16.55
C GLY A 75 7.63 -3.78 16.42
N PHE A 76 7.48 -4.32 15.21
CA PHE A 76 7.35 -5.76 15.00
C PHE A 76 8.71 -6.47 15.08
N ALA A 77 9.02 -7.05 16.24
CA ALA A 77 10.26 -7.79 16.46
C ALA A 77 10.23 -9.18 15.79
N ARG A 78 11.40 -9.68 15.37
CA ARG A 78 11.56 -11.01 14.75
C ARG A 78 10.99 -12.13 15.62
N ASP A 79 11.18 -12.05 16.93
CA ASP A 79 10.67 -13.02 17.91
C ASP A 79 9.14 -13.18 17.86
N TYR A 80 8.40 -12.17 17.40
CA TYR A 80 6.94 -12.23 17.35
C TYR A 80 6.44 -13.24 16.32
N LEU A 81 7.22 -13.54 15.26
CA LEU A 81 6.89 -14.60 14.31
C LEU A 81 6.95 -16.00 14.93
N ASP A 82 7.84 -16.22 15.89
CA ASP A 82 8.00 -17.53 16.54
C ASP A 82 7.02 -17.71 17.71
N ARG A 83 6.66 -16.60 18.39
CA ARG A 83 5.76 -16.62 19.55
C ARG A 83 4.28 -16.71 19.18
N TYR A 84 3.87 -16.13 18.05
CA TYR A 84 2.47 -16.05 17.65
C TYR A 84 2.23 -16.72 16.30
N THR A 85 1.23 -17.61 16.25
CA THR A 85 0.82 -18.27 15.01
C THR A 85 -0.08 -17.35 14.19
N LEU A 86 0.54 -16.42 13.45
CA LEU A 86 -0.15 -15.59 12.47
C LEU A 86 -0.23 -16.34 11.13
N GLN A 87 -1.36 -16.98 10.85
CA GLN A 87 -1.56 -17.82 9.65
C GLN A 87 -1.19 -17.08 8.35
N SER A 88 -1.59 -15.81 8.22
CA SER A 88 -1.27 -15.00 7.03
C SER A 88 0.22 -14.73 6.87
N LEU A 89 0.93 -14.42 7.95
CA LEU A 89 2.38 -14.17 7.89
C LEU A 89 3.17 -15.47 7.69
N SER A 90 2.71 -16.57 8.29
CA SER A 90 3.29 -17.91 8.06
C SER A 90 3.16 -18.33 6.60
N PHE A 91 2.01 -18.05 5.98
CA PHE A 91 1.80 -18.28 4.56
C PHE A 91 2.77 -17.45 3.70
N ILE A 92 2.90 -16.15 3.97
CA ILE A 92 3.86 -15.27 3.27
C ILE A 92 5.30 -15.74 3.50
N SER A 93 5.62 -16.23 4.69
CA SER A 93 6.95 -16.76 5.02
C SER A 93 7.27 -18.06 4.27
N THR A 94 6.28 -18.93 4.09
CA THR A 94 6.46 -20.24 3.44
C THR A 94 6.50 -20.12 1.92
N CYS A 95 5.67 -19.24 1.36
CA CYS A 95 5.53 -19.08 -0.09
C CYS A 95 6.28 -17.89 -0.69
N GLY A 96 6.80 -17.00 0.15
CA GLY A 96 7.58 -15.83 -0.24
C GLY A 96 9.05 -15.95 0.15
N ALA A 97 9.70 -14.82 0.34
CA ALA A 97 11.08 -14.73 0.80
C ALA A 97 11.12 -14.13 2.22
N THR A 98 11.98 -14.68 3.07
CA THR A 98 12.19 -14.20 4.44
C THR A 98 13.68 -14.03 4.73
N ALA A 99 13.98 -13.12 5.66
CA ALA A 99 15.31 -12.93 6.22
C ALA A 99 15.32 -13.39 7.68
N GLU A 100 16.46 -13.88 8.16
CA GLU A 100 16.61 -14.28 9.56
C GLU A 100 16.38 -13.10 10.51
N ARG A 101 16.99 -11.94 10.20
CA ARG A 101 16.82 -10.67 10.92
C ARG A 101 16.96 -9.49 9.96
N VAL A 102 16.30 -8.39 10.30
CA VAL A 102 16.48 -7.08 9.67
C VAL A 102 17.05 -6.14 10.72
N TYR A 103 18.22 -5.57 10.44
CA TYR A 103 18.88 -4.64 11.36
C TYR A 103 18.41 -3.22 11.09
N PRO A 104 17.76 -2.54 12.05
CA PRO A 104 17.37 -1.15 11.88
C PRO A 104 18.60 -0.24 11.97
N PRO A 105 18.55 0.95 11.36
CA PRO A 105 19.57 1.97 11.57
C PRO A 105 19.56 2.46 13.03
N PHE A 106 20.70 2.98 13.49
CA PHE A 106 20.78 3.65 14.78
C PHE A 106 20.48 5.15 14.61
N PRO A 107 19.62 5.75 15.45
CA PRO A 107 18.84 5.15 16.53
C PRO A 107 17.62 4.35 16.02
N SER A 108 17.28 3.26 16.70
CA SER A 108 16.14 2.39 16.35
C SER A 108 14.79 3.03 16.70
N LYS A 109 14.43 4.09 15.97
CA LYS A 109 13.20 4.88 16.13
C LYS A 109 12.37 4.80 14.84
N THR A 110 11.06 4.97 14.98
CA THR A 110 10.10 4.87 13.87
C THR A 110 10.48 5.76 12.68
N PHE A 111 10.62 7.07 12.91
CA PHE A 111 10.88 8.05 11.84
C PHE A 111 12.19 7.78 11.09
N PRO A 112 13.37 7.72 11.76
CA PRO A 112 14.62 7.39 11.10
C PRO A 112 14.56 6.06 10.34
N SER A 113 14.01 5.01 10.96
CA SER A 113 13.99 3.66 10.36
C SER A 113 13.11 3.58 9.11
N HIS A 114 11.92 4.18 9.14
CA HIS A 114 11.03 4.18 7.97
C HIS A 114 11.60 5.03 6.85
N TYR A 115 12.23 6.17 7.18
CA TYR A 115 12.83 7.05 6.19
C TYR A 115 14.08 6.42 5.54
N THR A 116 14.92 5.73 6.32
CA THR A 116 16.01 4.90 5.78
C THR A 116 15.50 3.82 4.82
N MET A 117 14.37 3.18 5.11
CA MET A 117 13.81 2.12 4.24
C MET A 117 13.37 2.63 2.87
N VAL A 118 12.79 3.83 2.81
CA VAL A 118 12.30 4.41 1.54
C VAL A 118 13.39 5.15 0.76
N THR A 119 14.41 5.69 1.44
CA THR A 119 15.50 6.45 0.80
C THR A 119 16.74 5.61 0.49
N GLY A 120 16.95 4.52 1.24
CA GLY A 120 18.20 3.75 1.19
C GLY A 120 19.40 4.46 1.82
N LEU A 121 19.19 5.57 2.53
CA LEU A 121 20.24 6.37 3.17
C LEU A 121 20.28 6.14 4.68
N TYR A 122 21.45 6.33 5.29
CA TYR A 122 21.57 6.33 6.75
C TYR A 122 20.98 7.63 7.37
N PRO A 123 20.57 7.59 8.66
CA PRO A 123 20.11 8.75 9.41
C PRO A 123 20.99 10.00 9.30
N GLU A 124 22.31 9.81 9.33
CA GLU A 124 23.29 10.88 9.15
C GLU A 124 23.21 11.59 7.79
N SER A 125 22.77 10.88 6.75
CA SER A 125 22.71 11.40 5.38
C SER A 125 21.34 12.01 5.06
N HIS A 126 20.26 11.39 5.53
CA HIS A 126 18.91 11.92 5.29
C HIS A 126 18.44 12.94 6.35
N GLY A 127 19.20 13.10 7.44
CA GLY A 127 18.99 14.15 8.44
C GLY A 127 17.81 13.94 9.38
N ILE A 128 17.30 12.70 9.48
CA ILE A 128 16.16 12.32 10.34
C ILE A 128 16.62 11.31 11.39
#